data_AF-A0A523R8F9-F1
#
_entry.id   AF-A0A523R8F9-F1
#
_cell.length_a   1.000
_cell.length_b   1.000
_cell.length_c   1.000
_cell.angle_alpha   90.00
_cell.angle_beta   90.00
_cell.angle_gamma   90.00
#
_symmetry.space_group_name_H-M   'P 1'
#
loop_
_entity.id
_entity.type
_entity.pdbx_description
1 polymer ?
#
loop_
_entity_poly.entity_id
_entity_poly.type
_entity_poly.pdbx_seq_one_letter_code
_entity_poly.pdbx_strand_id
1 'polypeptide(L)'
;MANNRNKYHKSLTRTAKSILIIAFLLIENALIYSQSFDPIDTPLFEFALVPQSQRIDEKPFDVSKLEYFSDMEDLGELSIKSKIITMCKISPNFGQIAGISIRLEPENVTYIPGYSLRDRYYIQSSWLSGPQLDYSIITEVNLNELDLLPCVYNVYTNFFLIGFLYFKSSKPIQHTIRISKDQLEILSQEKENQESGISYDIINTFKNIDKKFWRVSYKGRITDSLRRGVELNNVNLYLEISDEYKKIGSSPFRC
;
A
#
# COMPACT_ATOMS: atom_id res chain seq x y z
N MET A 1 -2.76 2.85 80.16
CA MET A 1 -3.37 3.61 79.04
C MET A 1 -2.39 4.11 77.96
N ALA A 2 -1.07 4.06 78.14
CA ALA A 2 -0.08 4.56 77.15
C ALA A 2 0.13 3.66 75.91
N ASN A 3 -0.16 2.36 76.01
CA ASN A 3 0.19 1.39 74.96
C ASN A 3 -0.68 1.49 73.69
N ASN A 4 -1.92 1.96 73.83
CA ASN A 4 -2.82 2.13 72.69
C ASN A 4 -2.44 3.33 71.83
N ARG A 5 -2.02 4.46 72.41
CA ARG A 5 -1.64 5.67 71.65
C ARG A 5 -0.47 5.42 70.69
N ASN A 6 0.56 4.68 71.13
CA ASN A 6 1.70 4.33 70.26
C ASN A 6 1.33 3.38 69.12
N LYS A 7 0.37 2.48 69.33
CA LYS A 7 -0.13 1.55 68.31
C LYS A 7 -0.98 2.26 67.26
N TYR A 8 -1.86 3.17 67.69
CA TYR A 8 -2.64 4.04 66.79
C TYR A 8 -1.74 4.99 65.99
N HIS A 9 -0.73 5.59 66.62
CA HIS A 9 0.18 6.51 65.93
C HIS A 9 1.06 5.79 64.89
N LYS A 10 1.58 4.58 65.20
CA LYS A 10 2.30 3.74 64.22
C LYS A 10 1.41 3.29 63.06
N SER A 11 0.18 2.86 63.36
CA SER A 11 -0.82 2.48 62.34
C SER A 11 -1.14 3.66 61.41
N LEU A 12 -1.47 4.82 61.99
CA LEU A 12 -1.79 6.04 61.24
C LEU A 12 -0.63 6.49 60.35
N THR A 13 0.62 6.43 60.86
CA THR A 13 1.81 6.76 60.04
C THR A 13 2.07 5.75 58.92
N ARG A 14 1.69 4.47 59.09
CA ARG A 14 1.82 3.45 58.04
C ARG A 14 0.76 3.66 56.95
N THR A 15 -0.49 3.94 57.34
CA THR A 15 -1.58 4.25 56.41
C THR A 15 -1.31 5.55 55.64
N ALA A 16 -0.81 6.59 56.32
CA ALA A 16 -0.42 7.85 55.67
C ALA A 16 0.71 7.65 54.65
N LYS A 17 1.73 6.83 54.97
CA LYS A 17 2.80 6.47 54.02
C LYS A 17 2.26 5.69 52.83
N SER A 18 1.36 4.73 53.05
CA SER A 18 0.73 3.98 51.96
C SER A 18 -0.11 4.87 51.05
N ILE A 19 -0.88 5.81 51.61
CA ILE A 19 -1.66 6.79 50.84
C ILE A 19 -0.73 7.71 50.04
N LEU A 20 0.38 8.17 50.62
CA LEU A 20 1.35 9.00 49.90
C LEU A 20 2.02 8.25 48.74
N ILE A 21 2.35 6.97 48.92
CA ILE A 21 2.90 6.14 47.83
C ILE A 21 1.86 5.96 46.72
N ILE A 22 0.59 5.69 47.06
CA ILE A 22 -0.48 5.56 46.07
C ILE A 22 -0.71 6.89 45.35
N ALA A 23 -0.76 8.00 46.08
CA ALA A 23 -0.91 9.34 45.49
C ALA A 23 0.25 9.69 44.57
N PHE A 24 1.49 9.37 44.97
CA PHE A 24 2.68 9.53 44.15
C PHE A 24 2.59 8.71 42.85
N LEU A 25 2.23 7.42 42.94
CA LEU A 25 2.06 6.57 41.76
C LEU A 25 0.95 7.08 40.83
N LEU A 26 -0.16 7.59 41.37
CA LEU A 26 -1.25 8.15 40.55
C LEU A 26 -0.84 9.46 39.86
N ILE A 27 -0.13 10.35 40.56
CA ILE A 27 0.34 11.62 39.99
C ILE A 27 1.42 11.38 38.93
N GLU A 28 2.38 10.48 39.17
CA GLU A 28 3.39 10.12 38.17
C GLU A 28 2.74 9.52 36.92
N ASN A 29 1.81 8.59 37.07
CA ASN A 29 1.09 8.05 35.91
C ASN A 29 0.33 9.15 35.16
N ALA A 30 -0.37 10.04 35.86
CA ALA A 30 -1.10 11.14 35.22
C ALA A 30 -0.17 12.09 34.43
N LEU A 31 1.02 12.40 34.96
CA LEU A 31 2.03 13.20 34.27
C LEU A 31 2.58 12.49 33.04
N ILE A 32 2.89 11.19 33.13
CA ILE A 32 3.39 10.37 32.01
C ILE A 32 2.33 10.24 30.90
N TYR A 33 1.06 10.02 31.28
CA TYR A 33 -0.05 9.98 30.34
C TYR A 33 -0.25 11.32 29.62
N SER A 34 -0.09 12.45 30.30
CA SER A 34 -0.22 13.77 29.66
C SER A 34 0.83 14.03 28.58
N GLN A 35 2.08 13.59 28.78
CA GLN A 35 3.18 13.72 27.81
C GLN A 35 3.08 12.77 26.61
N SER A 36 2.14 11.83 26.63
CA SER A 36 1.91 10.91 25.51
C SER A 36 1.21 11.59 24.34
N PHE A 37 0.48 12.69 24.56
CA PHE A 37 -0.33 13.32 23.51
C PHE A 37 0.41 14.39 22.70
N ASP A 38 1.62 14.77 23.11
CA ASP A 38 2.41 15.74 22.35
C ASP A 38 2.87 15.13 21.03
N PRO A 39 2.54 15.74 19.88
CA PRO A 39 2.98 15.24 18.59
C PRO A 39 4.50 15.30 18.49
N ILE A 40 5.07 14.30 17.84
CA ILE A 40 6.48 14.29 17.46
C ILE A 40 6.68 14.99 16.12
N ASP A 41 7.90 15.47 15.89
CA ASP A 41 8.27 16.03 14.61
C ASP A 41 8.04 15.00 13.50
N THR A 42 7.45 15.47 12.40
CA THR A 42 7.20 14.62 11.23
C THR A 42 8.53 14.41 10.50
N PRO A 43 8.99 13.16 10.32
CA PRO A 43 10.20 12.89 9.56
C PRO A 43 9.99 13.27 8.09
N LEU A 44 11.09 13.51 7.37
CA LEU A 44 11.06 13.69 5.93
C LEU A 44 10.65 12.37 5.26
N PHE A 45 9.50 12.38 4.61
CA PHE A 45 9.02 11.27 3.79
C PHE A 45 9.47 11.45 2.34
N GLU A 46 9.82 10.34 1.73
CA GLU A 46 10.15 10.24 0.32
C GLU A 46 9.31 9.13 -0.30
N PHE A 47 8.87 9.36 -1.54
CA PHE A 47 7.95 8.49 -2.25
C PHE A 47 8.54 8.08 -3.59
N ALA A 48 8.36 6.82 -3.99
CA ALA A 48 8.81 6.34 -5.28
C ALA A 48 7.77 5.41 -5.92
N LEU A 49 7.65 5.49 -7.25
CA LEU A 49 6.81 4.59 -8.03
C LEU A 49 7.66 3.43 -8.55
N VAL A 50 7.21 2.19 -8.33
CA VAL A 50 7.89 1.01 -8.89
C VAL A 50 7.53 0.84 -10.37
N PRO A 51 8.50 0.88 -11.30
CA PRO A 51 8.25 0.72 -12.72
C PRO A 51 7.54 -0.60 -13.04
N GLN A 52 6.67 -0.61 -14.05
CA GLN A 52 5.90 -1.80 -14.42
C GLN A 52 6.79 -3.00 -14.77
N SER A 53 7.92 -2.77 -15.45
CA SER A 53 8.89 -3.82 -15.79
C SER A 53 9.43 -4.56 -14.57
N GLN A 54 9.59 -3.87 -13.44
CA GLN A 54 10.09 -4.45 -12.19
C GLN A 54 8.98 -5.10 -11.33
N ARG A 55 7.71 -4.88 -11.66
CA ARG A 55 6.55 -5.50 -10.99
C ARG A 55 6.19 -6.87 -11.58
N ILE A 56 6.46 -7.08 -12.87
CA ILE A 56 6.09 -8.29 -13.61
C ILE A 56 7.11 -9.42 -13.37
N ASP A 57 8.38 -9.07 -13.30
CA ASP A 57 9.43 -10.03 -12.99
C ASP A 57 9.44 -10.27 -11.47
N GLU A 58 9.20 -11.50 -11.01
CA GLU A 58 9.26 -11.91 -9.59
C GLU A 58 10.67 -11.79 -8.95
N LYS A 59 11.58 -11.07 -9.60
CA LYS A 59 12.92 -10.81 -9.07
C LYS A 59 12.85 -9.69 -8.03
N PRO A 60 13.55 -9.82 -6.89
CA PRO A 60 13.67 -8.74 -5.94
C PRO A 60 14.29 -7.51 -6.64
N PHE A 61 13.56 -6.40 -6.67
CA PHE A 61 14.06 -5.13 -7.21
C PHE A 61 14.78 -4.35 -6.13
N ASP A 62 15.77 -3.58 -6.55
CA ASP A 62 16.61 -2.80 -5.67
C ASP A 62 15.95 -1.45 -5.37
N VAL A 63 15.34 -1.35 -4.18
CA VAL A 63 14.62 -0.16 -3.71
C VAL A 63 15.51 1.10 -3.74
N SER A 64 16.83 0.95 -3.56
CA SER A 64 17.77 2.07 -3.55
C SER A 64 17.98 2.75 -4.90
N LYS A 65 17.55 2.11 -6.00
CA LYS A 65 17.69 2.61 -7.38
C LYS A 65 16.45 3.31 -7.91
N LEU A 66 15.39 3.41 -7.10
CA LEU A 66 14.18 4.10 -7.50
C LEU A 66 14.38 5.62 -7.49
N GLU A 67 13.61 6.31 -8.31
CA GLU A 67 13.53 7.77 -8.28
C GLU A 67 12.58 8.19 -7.16
N TYR A 68 13.09 8.98 -6.21
CA TYR A 68 12.37 9.42 -5.03
C TYR A 68 11.96 10.88 -5.15
N PHE A 69 10.73 11.16 -4.73
CA PHE A 69 10.10 12.47 -4.71
C PHE A 69 9.72 12.84 -3.28
N SER A 70 9.74 14.14 -2.96
CA SER A 70 9.32 14.64 -1.65
C SER A 70 7.80 14.74 -1.51
N ASP A 71 7.06 14.77 -2.62
CA ASP A 71 5.61 14.76 -2.66
C ASP A 71 5.10 13.51 -3.39
N MET A 72 4.01 12.93 -2.88
CA MET A 72 3.35 11.79 -3.52
C MET A 72 2.63 12.21 -4.81
N GLU A 73 2.26 13.48 -4.95
CA GLU A 73 1.61 14.01 -6.16
C GLU A 73 2.55 14.02 -7.37
N ASP A 74 3.86 14.09 -7.14
CA ASP A 74 4.89 14.08 -8.18
C ASP A 74 5.10 12.68 -8.79
N LEU A 75 4.50 11.63 -8.23
CA LEU A 75 4.56 10.27 -8.78
C LEU A 75 3.83 10.11 -10.13
N GLY A 76 3.03 11.10 -10.52
CA GLY A 76 2.28 11.09 -11.77
C GLY A 76 1.05 10.19 -11.75
N GLU A 77 0.68 9.65 -12.91
CA GLU A 77 -0.55 8.86 -13.06
C GLU A 77 -0.39 7.46 -12.45
N LEU A 78 -1.24 7.13 -11.48
CA LEU A 78 -1.24 5.83 -10.81
C LEU A 78 -2.36 4.93 -11.36
N SER A 79 -2.07 3.63 -11.47
CA SER A 79 -3.08 2.61 -11.77
C SER A 79 -3.35 1.74 -10.55
N ILE A 80 -4.45 0.97 -10.56
CA ILE A 80 -4.75 -0.01 -9.51
C ILE A 80 -3.62 -1.03 -9.32
N LYS A 81 -2.78 -1.25 -10.35
CA LYS A 81 -1.63 -2.16 -10.24
C LYS A 81 -0.37 -1.50 -9.73
N SER A 82 -0.34 -0.18 -9.59
CA SER A 82 0.85 0.54 -9.16
C SER A 82 1.29 0.07 -7.77
N LYS A 83 2.60 0.04 -7.58
CA LYS A 83 3.25 -0.20 -6.29
C LYS A 83 4.02 1.07 -5.95
N ILE A 84 3.71 1.64 -4.79
CA ILE A 84 4.36 2.84 -4.29
C ILE A 84 5.25 2.44 -3.12
N ILE A 85 6.44 3.01 -3.06
CA ILE A 85 7.34 2.91 -1.91
C ILE A 85 7.24 4.22 -1.13
N THR A 86 6.96 4.11 0.16
CA THR A 86 7.06 5.22 1.11
C THR A 86 8.24 4.96 2.02
N MET A 87 9.14 5.92 2.14
CA MET A 87 10.35 5.81 2.93
C MET A 87 10.50 7.02 3.85
N CYS A 88 11.05 6.81 5.05
CA CYS A 88 11.60 7.89 5.86
C CYS A 88 12.78 7.39 6.69
N LYS A 89 13.70 8.29 7.01
CA LYS A 89 14.84 8.01 7.89
C LYS A 89 14.52 8.38 9.32
N ILE A 90 14.82 7.48 10.26
CA ILE A 90 14.54 7.68 11.68
C ILE A 90 15.64 7.09 12.57
N SER A 91 15.68 7.55 13.82
CA SER A 91 16.63 7.05 14.82
C SER A 91 15.93 6.74 16.14
N PRO A 92 15.17 5.62 16.24
CA PRO A 92 14.55 5.22 17.50
C PRO A 92 15.62 4.87 18.54
N ASN A 93 15.41 5.30 19.79
CA ASN A 93 16.25 5.01 20.94
C ASN A 93 15.94 3.64 21.56
N PHE A 94 16.76 3.22 22.52
CA PHE A 94 16.52 2.00 23.30
C PHE A 94 15.13 2.01 23.95
N GLY A 95 14.38 0.91 23.83
CA GLY A 95 13.03 0.78 24.36
C GLY A 95 11.95 1.53 23.57
N GLN A 96 12.28 2.07 22.40
CA GLN A 96 11.33 2.63 21.45
C GLN A 96 11.04 1.66 20.30
N ILE A 97 9.81 1.68 19.82
CA ILE A 97 9.36 1.03 18.60
C ILE A 97 8.78 2.08 17.68
N ALA A 98 9.17 2.06 16.42
CA ALA A 98 8.79 3.05 15.42
C ALA A 98 8.06 2.39 14.24
N GLY A 99 7.20 3.16 13.58
CA GLY A 99 6.53 2.72 12.36
C GLY A 99 5.85 3.84 11.59
N ILE A 100 5.44 3.52 10.36
CA ILE A 100 4.70 4.39 9.46
C ILE A 100 3.29 3.83 9.32
N SER A 101 2.31 4.72 9.34
CA SER A 101 0.92 4.42 9.03
C SER A 101 0.49 5.25 7.84
N ILE A 102 -0.10 4.60 6.84
CA ILE A 102 -0.62 5.22 5.63
C ILE A 102 -2.10 4.90 5.56
N ARG A 103 -2.92 5.94 5.38
CA ARG A 103 -4.37 5.82 5.27
C ARG A 103 -4.84 6.44 3.97
N LEU A 104 -5.55 5.67 3.15
CA LEU A 104 -6.18 6.16 1.93
C LEU A 104 -7.68 6.30 2.17
N GLU A 105 -8.24 7.45 1.80
CA GLU A 105 -9.66 7.76 1.89
C GLU A 105 -10.16 8.19 0.51
N PRO A 106 -11.12 7.49 -0.10
CA PRO A 106 -11.64 7.84 -1.42
C PRO A 106 -12.44 9.14 -1.36
N GLU A 107 -12.27 9.99 -2.36
CA GLU A 107 -13.00 11.25 -2.51
C GLU A 107 -14.11 11.11 -3.56
N ASN A 108 -15.35 11.44 -3.16
CA ASN A 108 -16.50 11.56 -4.06
C ASN A 108 -16.72 10.36 -4.99
N VAL A 109 -16.90 9.16 -4.43
CA VAL A 109 -17.12 7.96 -5.24
C VAL A 109 -18.58 7.79 -5.60
N THR A 110 -18.83 7.60 -6.90
CA THR A 110 -20.17 7.27 -7.39
C THR A 110 -20.53 5.86 -6.93
N TYR A 111 -21.72 5.70 -6.33
CA TYR A 111 -22.22 4.39 -5.91
C TYR A 111 -22.26 3.42 -7.09
N ILE A 112 -21.65 2.25 -6.94
CA ILE A 112 -21.70 1.16 -7.92
C ILE A 112 -22.57 0.05 -7.32
N PRO A 113 -23.72 -0.29 -7.95
CA PRO A 113 -24.58 -1.37 -7.47
C PRO A 113 -23.82 -2.69 -7.32
N GLY A 114 -23.93 -3.30 -6.13
CA GLY A 114 -23.27 -4.57 -5.81
C GLY A 114 -21.80 -4.48 -5.40
N TYR A 115 -21.23 -3.27 -5.31
CA TYR A 115 -19.86 -3.05 -4.85
C TYR A 115 -19.86 -2.20 -3.57
N SER A 116 -19.28 -2.74 -2.50
CA SER A 116 -19.12 -2.01 -1.23
C SER A 116 -17.72 -1.43 -1.18
N LEU A 117 -17.59 -0.12 -1.44
CA LEU A 117 -16.34 0.59 -1.23
C LEU A 117 -16.08 0.72 0.28
N ARG A 118 -14.81 0.60 0.70
CA ARG A 118 -14.44 0.92 2.07
C ARG A 118 -14.23 2.43 2.20
N ASP A 119 -14.67 2.98 3.33
CA ASP A 119 -14.45 4.40 3.61
C ASP A 119 -12.97 4.73 3.78
N ARG A 120 -12.15 3.75 4.21
CA ARG A 120 -10.73 3.94 4.49
C ARG A 120 -9.96 2.64 4.28
N TYR A 121 -8.72 2.78 3.83
CA TYR A 121 -7.75 1.70 3.67
C TYR A 121 -6.52 2.02 4.51
N TYR A 122 -6.06 1.06 5.31
CA TYR A 122 -4.92 1.24 6.23
C TYR A 122 -3.78 0.31 5.83
N ILE A 123 -2.58 0.89 5.77
CA ILE A 123 -1.34 0.19 5.49
C ILE A 123 -0.37 0.60 6.60
N GLN A 124 0.28 -0.38 7.21
CA GLN A 124 1.27 -0.13 8.26
C GLN A 124 2.61 -0.72 7.85
N SER A 125 3.67 -0.01 8.19
CA SER A 125 5.02 -0.53 8.04
C SER A 125 5.26 -1.71 8.98
N SER A 126 6.33 -2.44 8.72
CA SER A 126 6.91 -3.31 9.76
C SER A 126 7.36 -2.46 10.95
N TRP A 127 7.31 -3.07 12.13
CA TRP A 127 7.74 -2.46 13.38
C TRP A 127 9.26 -2.41 13.45
N LEU A 128 9.84 -1.23 13.74
CA LEU A 128 11.28 -1.07 13.95
C LEU A 128 11.58 -0.85 15.44
N SER A 129 12.28 -1.78 16.07
CA SER A 129 12.74 -1.65 17.45
C SER A 129 14.12 -0.95 17.50
N GLY A 130 14.24 0.05 18.38
CA GLY A 130 15.51 0.72 18.65
C GLY A 130 16.45 -0.07 19.58
N PRO A 131 17.71 0.37 19.74
CA PRO A 131 18.28 1.58 19.15
C PRO A 131 18.73 1.37 17.70
N GLN A 132 18.39 2.31 16.81
CA GLN A 132 18.86 2.36 15.43
C GLN A 132 19.22 3.81 15.09
N LEU A 133 20.22 4.02 14.23
CA LEU A 133 20.66 5.35 13.81
C LEU A 133 20.47 5.49 12.30
N ASP A 134 19.80 6.56 11.89
CA ASP A 134 19.52 6.92 10.49
C ASP A 134 18.97 5.77 9.65
N TYR A 135 18.10 4.96 10.24
CA TYR A 135 17.53 3.77 9.61
C TYR A 135 16.35 4.15 8.72
N SER A 136 16.36 3.66 7.48
CA SER A 136 15.26 3.84 6.53
C SER A 136 14.14 2.83 6.79
N ILE A 137 13.01 3.29 7.33
CA ILE A 137 11.78 2.47 7.28
C ILE A 137 11.23 2.56 5.86
N ILE A 138 11.08 1.42 5.22
CA ILE A 138 10.50 1.28 3.88
C ILE A 138 9.14 0.61 4.03
N THR A 139 8.11 1.23 3.45
CA THR A 139 6.74 0.72 3.43
C THR A 139 6.30 0.57 1.99
N GLU A 140 5.86 -0.63 1.64
CA GLU A 140 5.32 -0.93 0.32
C GLU A 140 3.79 -0.73 0.33
N VAL A 141 3.29 0.02 -0.64
CA VAL A 141 1.86 0.28 -0.85
C VAL A 141 1.48 -0.38 -2.18
N ASN A 142 0.99 -1.61 -2.08
CA ASN A 142 0.51 -2.41 -3.21
C ASN A 142 -0.96 -2.08 -3.48
N LEU A 143 -1.25 -1.22 -4.46
CA LEU A 143 -2.62 -0.77 -4.73
C LEU A 143 -3.56 -1.89 -5.20
N ASN A 144 -3.00 -2.97 -5.76
CA ASN A 144 -3.73 -4.13 -6.26
C ASN A 144 -4.28 -5.02 -5.14
N GLU A 145 -3.74 -4.92 -3.92
CA GLU A 145 -4.18 -5.68 -2.75
C GLU A 145 -5.32 -4.97 -1.99
N LEU A 146 -5.62 -3.73 -2.37
CA LEU A 146 -6.52 -2.85 -1.61
C LEU A 146 -7.94 -2.77 -2.19
N ASP A 147 -8.29 -3.55 -3.21
CA ASP A 147 -9.62 -3.53 -3.85
C ASP A 147 -10.12 -2.09 -4.11
N LEU A 148 -9.25 -1.27 -4.72
CA LEU A 148 -9.51 0.15 -4.96
C LEU A 148 -10.35 0.36 -6.23
N LEU A 149 -11.19 1.40 -6.21
CA LEU A 149 -11.88 1.87 -7.40
C LEU A 149 -11.09 3.00 -8.07
N PRO A 150 -11.18 3.15 -9.40
CA PRO A 150 -10.61 4.31 -10.07
C PRO A 150 -11.30 5.60 -9.61
N CYS A 151 -10.63 6.40 -8.78
CA CYS A 151 -11.08 7.70 -8.30
C CYS A 151 -9.92 8.49 -7.66
N VAL A 152 -10.24 9.64 -7.07
CA VAL A 152 -9.29 10.44 -6.29
C VAL A 152 -9.27 9.94 -4.86
N TYR A 153 -8.08 9.85 -4.25
CA TYR A 153 -7.89 9.44 -2.87
C TYR A 153 -7.08 10.48 -2.12
N ASN A 154 -7.50 10.79 -0.89
CA ASN A 154 -6.69 11.51 0.08
C ASN A 154 -5.83 10.50 0.83
N VAL A 155 -4.52 10.69 0.78
CA VAL A 155 -3.52 9.84 1.43
C VAL A 155 -2.95 10.58 2.63
N TYR A 156 -3.11 9.98 3.80
CA TYR A 156 -2.56 10.49 5.05
C TYR A 156 -1.40 9.60 5.48
N THR A 157 -0.21 10.17 5.56
CA THR A 157 0.99 9.48 6.01
C THR A 157 1.42 10.05 7.36
N ASN A 158 1.50 9.20 8.38
CA ASN A 158 1.95 9.58 9.71
C ASN A 158 3.00 8.61 10.25
N PHE A 159 3.92 9.17 11.02
CA PHE A 159 4.93 8.43 11.77
C PHE A 159 4.42 8.22 13.20
N PHE A 160 4.68 7.05 13.78
CA PHE A 160 4.39 6.81 15.19
C PHE A 160 5.58 6.20 15.93
N LEU A 161 5.64 6.49 17.22
CA LEU A 161 6.67 6.05 18.14
C LEU A 161 6.00 5.55 19.43
N ILE A 162 6.30 4.31 19.80
CA ILE A 162 5.84 3.67 21.02
C ILE A 162 7.02 3.47 21.94
N GLY A 163 6.91 3.95 23.17
CA GLY A 163 7.83 3.65 24.27
C GLY A 163 7.12 2.91 25.39
N PHE A 164 7.86 2.61 26.45
CA PHE A 164 7.37 1.84 27.60
C PHE A 164 6.06 2.39 28.23
N LEU A 165 5.84 3.71 28.20
CA LEU A 165 4.65 4.37 28.75
C LEU A 165 4.13 5.53 27.91
N TYR A 166 4.46 5.57 26.62
CA TYR A 166 3.92 6.60 25.73
C TYR A 166 3.69 6.07 24.32
N PHE A 167 2.70 6.66 23.67
CA PHE A 167 2.44 6.54 22.24
C PHE A 167 2.43 7.94 21.68
N LYS A 168 3.36 8.26 20.77
CA LYS A 168 3.37 9.55 20.07
C LYS A 168 3.17 9.33 18.58
N SER A 169 2.42 10.21 17.95
CA SER A 169 2.26 10.25 16.50
C SER A 169 2.68 11.61 15.98
N SER A 170 3.31 11.63 14.81
CA SER A 170 3.52 12.86 14.07
C SER A 170 2.19 13.39 13.54
N LYS A 171 2.17 14.67 13.18
CA LYS A 171 1.08 15.23 12.39
C LYS A 171 1.04 14.51 11.03
N PRO A 172 -0.14 14.07 10.55
CA PRO A 172 -0.23 13.43 9.25
C PRO A 172 0.11 14.44 8.14
N ILE A 173 0.92 14.01 7.17
CA ILE A 173 1.05 14.68 5.88
C ILE A 173 -0.09 14.18 5.00
N GLN A 174 -0.79 15.12 4.38
CA GLN A 174 -1.88 14.81 3.46
C GLN A 174 -1.41 15.05 2.02
N HIS A 175 -1.69 14.09 1.15
CA HIS A 175 -1.47 14.16 -0.30
C HIS A 175 -2.76 13.78 -1.03
N THR A 176 -2.93 14.25 -2.26
CA THR A 176 -4.05 13.84 -3.11
C THR A 176 -3.55 13.06 -4.31
N ILE A 177 -3.92 11.79 -4.41
CA ILE A 177 -3.56 10.94 -5.56
C ILE A 177 -4.78 10.63 -6.42
N ARG A 178 -4.55 10.48 -7.73
CA ARG A 178 -5.57 10.00 -8.67
C ARG A 178 -5.23 8.60 -9.14
N ILE A 179 -6.13 7.65 -8.88
CA ILE A 179 -6.02 6.28 -9.37
C ILE A 179 -6.87 6.15 -10.63
N SER A 180 -6.21 6.00 -11.78
CA SER A 180 -6.85 5.78 -13.07
C SER A 180 -7.24 4.31 -13.27
N LYS A 181 -8.22 4.10 -14.14
CA LYS A 181 -8.59 2.76 -14.60
C LYS A 181 -7.45 2.22 -15.45
N ASP A 182 -6.93 1.06 -15.09
CA ASP A 182 -5.84 0.46 -15.85
C ASP A 182 -6.29 0.05 -17.25
N GLN A 183 -5.35 0.04 -18.20
CA GLN A 183 -5.60 -0.52 -19.52
C GLN A 183 -5.68 -2.05 -19.42
N LEU A 184 -6.60 -2.63 -20.19
CA LEU A 184 -7.01 -4.03 -20.14
C LEU A 184 -5.81 -4.99 -20.11
N GLU A 185 -5.87 -5.99 -19.22
CA GLU A 185 -4.89 -7.07 -19.21
C GLU A 185 -5.46 -8.33 -19.85
N ILE A 186 -4.58 -9.00 -20.59
CA ILE A 186 -4.79 -10.27 -21.24
C ILE A 186 -4.29 -11.36 -20.27
N LEU A 187 -5.18 -12.20 -19.75
CA LEU A 187 -4.80 -13.34 -18.90
C LEU A 187 -4.78 -14.62 -19.75
N SER A 188 -3.63 -15.29 -19.82
CA SER A 188 -3.47 -16.57 -20.53
C SER A 188 -4.11 -17.72 -19.76
N GLN A 189 -4.81 -18.60 -20.47
CA GLN A 189 -5.22 -19.91 -19.94
C GLN A 189 -4.31 -20.99 -20.54
N GLU A 190 -3.72 -21.80 -19.67
CA GLU A 190 -2.74 -22.83 -20.03
C GLU A 190 -3.20 -23.82 -21.12
N LYS A 191 -2.17 -24.44 -21.73
CA LYS A 191 -2.14 -25.14 -23.02
C LYS A 191 -3.05 -26.37 -23.07
N GLU A 192 -3.80 -26.47 -24.17
CA GLU A 192 -4.31 -27.77 -24.65
C GLU A 192 -3.51 -28.15 -25.90
N ASN A 193 -3.10 -29.42 -25.95
CA ASN A 193 -2.20 -30.00 -26.94
C ASN A 193 -2.75 -29.90 -28.38
N GLN A 194 -2.21 -28.99 -29.17
CA GLN A 194 -2.24 -29.05 -30.63
C GLN A 194 -0.89 -28.58 -31.20
N GLU A 195 -0.39 -29.26 -32.23
CA GLU A 195 0.87 -28.94 -32.90
C GLU A 195 0.85 -27.48 -33.39
N SER A 196 1.70 -26.65 -32.78
CA SER A 196 1.64 -25.19 -32.86
C SER A 196 2.68 -24.63 -33.83
N GLY A 197 2.29 -23.59 -34.58
CA GLY A 197 3.25 -22.62 -35.13
C GLY A 197 3.85 -21.73 -34.04
N ILE A 198 4.50 -20.63 -34.42
CA ILE A 198 5.14 -19.68 -33.49
C ILE A 198 4.10 -19.23 -32.45
N SER A 199 4.35 -19.59 -31.18
CA SER A 199 3.51 -19.30 -30.04
C SER A 199 4.15 -18.18 -29.23
N TYR A 200 3.43 -17.06 -29.10
CA TYR A 200 3.65 -16.10 -28.03
C TYR A 200 2.51 -16.36 -27.05
N ASP A 201 2.80 -16.54 -25.76
CA ASP A 201 2.04 -17.31 -24.74
C ASP A 201 0.52 -17.08 -24.58
N ILE A 202 -0.13 -16.22 -25.39
CA ILE A 202 -1.57 -15.91 -25.32
C ILE A 202 -2.23 -15.77 -26.71
N ILE A 203 -1.43 -15.70 -27.78
CA ILE A 203 -1.87 -15.51 -29.16
C ILE A 203 -1.25 -16.59 -30.03
N ASN A 204 -2.09 -17.48 -30.56
CA ASN A 204 -1.68 -18.50 -31.52
C ASN A 204 -1.95 -18.01 -32.93
N THR A 205 -0.92 -18.04 -33.79
CA THR A 205 -1.06 -17.72 -35.21
C THR A 205 -0.97 -18.99 -36.05
N PHE A 206 -1.99 -19.25 -36.86
CA PHE A 206 -2.06 -20.38 -37.77
C PHE A 206 -2.01 -19.87 -39.21
N LYS A 207 -0.97 -20.24 -39.94
CA LYS A 207 -0.87 -19.96 -41.36
C LYS A 207 -1.68 -20.99 -42.13
N ASN A 208 -2.75 -20.57 -42.79
CA ASN A 208 -3.43 -21.43 -43.74
C ASN A 208 -2.75 -21.30 -45.11
N ILE A 209 -1.94 -22.29 -45.45
CA ILE A 209 -1.12 -22.29 -46.68
C ILE A 209 -2.00 -22.31 -47.93
N ASP A 210 -3.09 -23.08 -47.91
CA ASP A 210 -3.97 -23.27 -49.07
C ASP A 210 -4.81 -22.03 -49.37
N LYS A 211 -5.26 -21.33 -48.33
CA LYS A 211 -6.19 -20.20 -48.45
C LYS A 211 -5.51 -18.82 -48.32
N LYS A 212 -4.18 -18.78 -48.22
CA LYS A 212 -3.34 -17.56 -48.14
C LYS A 212 -3.82 -16.54 -47.08
N PHE A 213 -4.30 -17.01 -45.93
CA PHE A 213 -4.64 -16.13 -44.81
C PHE A 213 -4.04 -16.64 -43.51
N TRP A 214 -3.91 -15.74 -42.55
CA TRP A 214 -3.52 -16.04 -41.18
C TRP A 214 -4.76 -16.09 -40.30
N ARG A 215 -4.90 -17.16 -39.53
CA ARG A 215 -5.88 -17.24 -38.44
C ARG A 215 -5.15 -16.90 -37.15
N VAL A 216 -5.57 -15.82 -36.50
CA VAL A 216 -5.12 -15.46 -35.16
C VAL A 216 -6.17 -15.98 -34.17
N SER A 217 -5.76 -16.86 -33.26
CA SER A 217 -6.60 -17.39 -32.18
C SER A 217 -6.07 -16.86 -30.86
N TYR A 218 -6.95 -16.25 -30.08
CA TYR A 218 -6.65 -15.69 -28.77
C TYR A 218 -7.27 -16.59 -27.71
N LYS A 219 -6.45 -17.07 -26.76
CA LYS A 219 -6.91 -17.94 -25.67
C LYS A 219 -6.70 -17.25 -24.34
N GLY A 220 -7.60 -16.31 -24.02
CA GLY A 220 -7.61 -15.59 -22.76
C GLY A 220 -8.96 -14.92 -22.49
N ARG A 221 -9.18 -14.46 -21.26
CA ARG A 221 -10.32 -13.59 -20.92
C ARG A 221 -9.81 -12.17 -20.80
N ILE A 222 -10.45 -11.24 -21.51
CA ILE A 222 -10.14 -9.82 -21.38
C ILE A 222 -11.00 -9.29 -20.26
N THR A 223 -10.34 -8.81 -19.20
CA THR A 223 -11.02 -8.31 -18.02
C THR A 223 -10.66 -6.87 -17.72
N ASP A 224 -11.60 -6.14 -17.13
CA ASP A 224 -11.30 -4.84 -16.55
C ASP A 224 -10.47 -4.97 -15.25
N SER A 225 -10.11 -3.83 -14.69
CA SER A 225 -9.37 -3.73 -13.43
C SER A 225 -10.08 -4.36 -12.22
N LEU A 226 -11.36 -4.72 -12.36
CA LEU A 226 -12.18 -5.41 -11.36
C LEU A 226 -12.42 -6.88 -11.72
N ARG A 227 -11.62 -7.44 -12.64
CA ARG A 227 -11.73 -8.82 -13.14
C ARG A 227 -13.07 -9.15 -13.80
N ARG A 228 -13.85 -8.14 -14.22
CA ARG A 228 -15.11 -8.34 -14.95
C ARG A 228 -14.81 -8.56 -16.43
N GLY A 229 -15.48 -9.51 -17.07
CA GLY A 229 -15.34 -9.74 -18.51
C GLY A 229 -15.77 -8.49 -19.29
N VAL A 230 -14.98 -8.08 -20.28
CA VAL A 230 -15.25 -6.92 -21.13
C VAL A 230 -15.65 -7.39 -22.51
N GLU A 231 -16.82 -6.96 -22.99
CA GLU A 231 -17.23 -7.19 -24.38
C GLU A 231 -16.46 -6.23 -25.30
N LEU A 232 -15.64 -6.77 -26.20
CA LEU A 232 -14.83 -5.97 -27.11
C LEU A 232 -15.48 -5.85 -28.49
N ASN A 233 -16.00 -4.66 -28.77
CA ASN A 233 -16.44 -4.28 -30.10
C ASN A 233 -15.29 -3.61 -30.86
N ASN A 234 -15.09 -3.99 -32.14
CA ASN A 234 -14.13 -3.37 -33.07
C ASN A 234 -12.65 -3.47 -32.67
N VAL A 235 -12.17 -4.66 -32.32
CA VAL A 235 -10.72 -4.86 -32.08
C VAL A 235 -9.98 -4.86 -33.41
N ASN A 236 -8.92 -4.04 -33.50
CA ASN A 236 -7.99 -4.03 -34.62
C ASN A 236 -6.76 -4.86 -34.27
N LEU A 237 -6.41 -5.80 -35.14
CA LEU A 237 -5.19 -6.59 -35.03
C LEU A 237 -4.08 -5.92 -35.85
N TYR A 238 -2.93 -5.72 -35.23
CA TYR A 238 -1.72 -5.21 -35.86
C TYR A 238 -0.61 -6.26 -35.81
N LEU A 239 0.16 -6.34 -36.88
CA LEU A 239 1.37 -7.15 -36.97
C LEU A 239 2.56 -6.20 -37.11
N GLU A 240 3.58 -6.39 -36.27
CA GLU A 240 4.84 -5.66 -36.38
C GLU A 240 5.68 -6.26 -37.53
N ILE A 241 6.01 -5.45 -38.53
CA ILE A 241 6.88 -5.81 -39.64
C ILE A 241 7.89 -4.67 -39.82
N SER A 242 9.18 -4.96 -39.67
CA SER A 242 10.26 -4.02 -39.97
C SER A 242 10.05 -2.66 -39.26
N ASP A 243 9.82 -2.71 -37.95
CA ASP A 243 9.59 -1.56 -37.07
C ASP A 243 8.30 -0.75 -37.36
N GLU A 244 7.40 -1.28 -38.18
CA GLU A 244 6.08 -0.69 -38.45
C GLU A 244 4.93 -1.62 -38.01
N TYR A 245 3.91 -1.06 -37.37
CA TYR A 245 2.66 -1.79 -37.06
C TYR A 245 1.68 -1.74 -38.24
N LYS A 246 1.49 -2.88 -38.91
CA LYS A 246 0.54 -3.01 -40.03
C LYS A 246 -0.76 -3.63 -39.56
N LYS A 247 -1.89 -2.96 -39.82
CA LYS A 247 -3.22 -3.49 -39.53
C LYS A 247 -3.49 -4.71 -40.41
N ILE A 248 -3.75 -5.86 -39.79
CA ILE A 248 -4.00 -7.14 -40.46
C ILE A 248 -5.44 -7.64 -40.34
N GLY A 249 -6.28 -7.00 -39.53
CA GLY A 249 -7.70 -7.35 -39.45
C GLY A 249 -8.49 -6.52 -38.45
N SER A 250 -9.81 -6.66 -38.52
CA SER A 250 -10.76 -6.12 -37.55
C SER A 250 -11.89 -7.13 -37.36
N SER A 251 -12.18 -7.53 -36.13
CA SER A 251 -13.28 -8.46 -35.82
C SER A 251 -14.08 -7.96 -34.62
N PRO A 252 -15.41 -8.21 -34.58
CA PRO A 252 -16.11 -8.28 -33.30
C PRO A 252 -15.57 -9.50 -32.54
N PHE A 253 -15.02 -9.30 -31.34
CA PHE A 253 -14.72 -10.41 -30.44
C PHE A 253 -15.93 -10.56 -29.52
N ARG A 254 -16.76 -11.57 -29.78
CA ARG A 254 -17.69 -12.05 -28.75
C ARG A 254 -16.90 -12.95 -27.81
N CYS A 255 -16.61 -12.44 -26.62
CA CYS A 255 -16.07 -13.22 -25.51
C CYS A 255 -17.18 -14.03 -24.83
#